data_AF-A0A523Q8E3-F1
#
_entry.id   AF-A0A523Q8E3-F1
#
_cell.length_a   1.000
_cell.length_b   1.000
_cell.length_c   1.000
_cell.angle_alpha   90.00
_cell.angle_beta   90.00
_cell.angle_gamma   90.00
#
_symmetry.space_group_name_H-M   'P 1'
#
loop_
_entity.id
_entity.type
_entity.pdbx_description
1 polymer ?
#
loop_
_entity_poly.entity_id
_entity_poly.type
_entity_poly.pdbx_seq_one_letter_code
_entity_poly.pdbx_strand_id
1 'polypeptide(L)'
;MSNALQRFRTPITAIVVGLAVLAACFLAMMSADDRVMTAFSKRYESFLLADELRQSSDDLTRLARTYVATGDERWEQQYFEILDIRNGKKPRPDHYERIYWDFRAANMAVPPGAGESIALQDLMKRTGFTEAEFAKLKQAQQNSDDLVNTETVAMNMVKGLFKDEKGQFTQKGEPDKAKALAMMHDLTYHQYKGKIMAPVNEFLTLLDERTAAEVEAAMAQRRLWVMIVTFAGLMTLAATLWALRQWW
;
A
#
# COMPACT_ATOMS: atom_id res chain seq x y z
N MET A 1 -35.59 57.03 23.83
CA MET A 1 -35.29 55.59 24.07
C MET A 1 -34.71 54.85 22.85
N SER A 2 -34.95 55.27 21.60
CA SER A 2 -34.42 54.57 20.40
C SER A 2 -32.88 54.56 20.30
N ASN A 3 -32.20 55.66 20.65
CA ASN A 3 -30.73 55.77 20.60
C ASN A 3 -30.00 54.84 21.58
N ALA A 4 -30.59 54.49 22.72
CA ALA A 4 -29.97 53.60 23.69
C ALA A 4 -29.93 52.14 23.18
N LEU A 5 -31.04 51.66 22.62
CA LEU A 5 -31.13 50.32 22.01
C LEU A 5 -30.25 50.21 20.75
N GLN A 6 -30.12 51.27 19.95
CA GLN A 6 -29.21 51.29 18.80
C GLN A 6 -27.74 51.19 19.19
N ARG A 7 -27.34 51.76 20.33
CA ARG A 7 -25.95 51.70 20.84
C ARG A 7 -25.50 50.27 21.12
N PHE A 8 -26.34 49.45 21.77
CA PHE A 8 -26.02 48.04 22.07
C PHE A 8 -25.98 47.12 20.84
N ARG A 9 -26.63 47.50 19.73
CA ARG A 9 -26.76 46.63 18.54
C ARG A 9 -25.46 46.46 17.75
N THR A 10 -24.58 47.45 17.72
CA THR A 10 -23.37 47.41 16.88
C THR A 10 -22.30 46.43 17.38
N PRO A 11 -21.87 46.40 18.66
CA PRO A 11 -20.92 45.39 19.12
C PRO A 11 -21.54 44.00 19.15
N ILE A 12 -22.83 43.87 19.49
CA ILE A 12 -23.51 42.56 19.46
C ILE A 12 -23.51 42.01 18.04
N THR A 13 -23.83 42.83 17.03
CA THR A 13 -23.76 42.39 15.62
C THR A 13 -22.34 42.00 15.22
N ALA A 14 -21.33 42.79 15.60
CA ALA A 14 -19.92 42.49 15.30
C ALA A 14 -19.47 41.17 15.93
N ILE A 15 -19.87 40.90 17.18
CA ILE A 15 -19.60 39.63 17.87
C ILE A 15 -20.29 38.48 17.13
N VAL A 16 -21.58 38.58 16.84
CA VAL A 16 -22.34 37.51 16.20
C VAL A 16 -21.78 37.18 14.81
N VAL A 17 -21.48 38.20 13.99
CA VAL A 17 -20.87 38.00 12.67
C VAL A 17 -19.48 37.39 12.79
N GLY A 18 -18.65 37.91 13.71
CA GLY A 18 -17.30 37.37 13.93
C GLY A 18 -17.31 35.92 14.40
N LEU A 19 -18.22 35.55 15.31
CA LEU A 19 -18.42 34.17 15.75
C LEU A 19 -18.90 33.26 14.61
N ALA A 20 -19.81 33.73 13.76
CA ALA A 20 -20.26 32.97 12.59
C ALA A 20 -19.12 32.72 11.59
N VAL A 21 -18.28 33.72 11.32
CA VAL A 21 -17.10 33.59 10.47
C VAL A 21 -16.09 32.62 11.09
N LEU A 22 -15.80 32.77 12.39
CA LEU A 22 -14.91 31.86 13.11
C LEU A 22 -15.41 30.42 13.09
N ALA A 23 -16.71 30.19 13.29
CA ALA A 23 -17.31 28.87 13.19
C ALA A 23 -17.14 28.27 11.79
N ALA A 24 -17.39 29.05 10.74
CA ALA A 24 -17.20 28.60 9.36
C ALA A 24 -15.72 28.26 9.05
N CYS A 25 -14.78 29.12 9.45
CA CYS A 25 -13.35 28.86 9.29
C CYS A 25 -12.89 27.64 10.09
N PHE A 26 -13.44 27.43 11.29
CA PHE A 26 -13.13 26.27 12.12
C PHE A 26 -13.62 24.97 11.48
N LEU A 27 -14.84 24.93 10.94
CA LEU A 27 -15.34 23.77 10.19
C LEU A 27 -14.48 23.47 8.96
N ALA A 28 -14.04 24.51 8.24
CA ALA A 28 -13.14 24.34 7.11
C ALA A 28 -11.77 23.81 7.53
N MET A 29 -11.24 24.27 8.67
CA MET A 29 -10.01 23.75 9.28
C MET A 29 -10.15 22.27 9.67
N MET A 30 -11.24 21.87 10.31
CA MET A 30 -11.52 20.46 10.63
C MET A 30 -11.53 19.60 9.37
N SER A 31 -12.16 20.06 8.29
CA SER A 31 -12.14 19.34 7.01
C SER A 31 -10.74 19.20 6.42
N ALA A 32 -9.83 20.14 6.70
CA ALA A 32 -8.44 20.06 6.26
C ALA A 32 -7.63 19.09 7.14
N ASP A 33 -7.91 19.01 8.44
CA ASP A 33 -7.33 17.99 9.33
C ASP A 33 -7.73 16.58 8.88
N ASP A 34 -9.01 16.36 8.54
CA ASP A 34 -9.49 15.07 8.03
C ASP A 34 -8.79 14.67 6.71
N ARG A 35 -8.49 15.64 5.85
CA ARG A 35 -7.71 15.38 4.61
C ARG A 35 -6.29 14.95 4.92
N VAL A 36 -5.64 15.54 5.92
CA VAL A 36 -4.30 15.11 6.35
C VAL A 36 -4.35 13.67 6.88
N MET A 37 -5.31 13.35 7.74
CA MET A 37 -5.48 11.98 8.26
C MET A 37 -5.76 10.97 7.14
N THR A 38 -6.62 11.32 6.19
CA THR A 38 -6.94 10.49 5.03
C THR A 38 -5.70 10.27 4.14
N ALA A 39 -4.89 11.30 3.90
CA ALA A 39 -3.66 11.18 3.11
C ALA A 39 -2.64 10.24 3.78
N PHE A 40 -2.46 10.34 5.11
CA PHE A 40 -1.62 9.41 5.85
C PHE A 40 -2.14 7.97 5.83
N SER A 41 -3.45 7.77 6.00
CA SER A 41 -4.07 6.44 5.94
C SER A 41 -3.86 5.82 4.57
N LYS A 42 -4.11 6.57 3.49
CA LYS A 42 -3.87 6.11 2.11
C LYS A 42 -2.41 5.76 1.86
N ARG A 43 -1.47 6.62 2.30
CA ARG A 43 -0.04 6.34 2.20
C ARG A 43 0.34 5.04 2.91
N TYR A 44 -0.19 4.80 4.10
CA TYR A 44 0.04 3.57 4.85
C TYR A 44 -0.54 2.33 4.15
N GLU A 45 -1.80 2.39 3.71
CA GLU A 45 -2.44 1.29 2.95
C GLU A 45 -1.70 0.98 1.65
N SER A 46 -1.33 2.02 0.90
CA SER A 46 -0.50 1.89 -0.30
C SER A 46 0.84 1.20 0.01
N PHE A 47 1.51 1.60 1.09
CA PHE A 47 2.76 0.96 1.51
C PHE A 47 2.56 -0.52 1.85
N LEU A 48 1.51 -0.89 2.60
CA LEU A 48 1.23 -2.28 2.94
C LEU A 48 1.01 -3.16 1.70
N LEU A 49 0.24 -2.68 0.71
CA LEU A 49 0.01 -3.44 -0.52
C LEU A 49 1.29 -3.58 -1.36
N ALA A 50 2.12 -2.53 -1.39
CA ALA A 50 3.40 -2.55 -2.06
C ALA A 50 4.40 -3.51 -1.39
N ASP A 51 4.42 -3.53 -0.06
CA ASP A 51 5.26 -4.45 0.71
C ASP A 51 4.80 -5.91 0.56
N GLU A 52 3.49 -6.17 0.55
CA GLU A 52 2.93 -7.50 0.28
C GLU A 52 3.39 -8.04 -1.09
N LEU A 53 3.44 -7.19 -2.12
CA LEU A 53 3.95 -7.58 -3.43
C LEU A 53 5.44 -7.97 -3.36
N ARG A 54 6.25 -7.14 -2.71
CA ARG A 54 7.70 -7.37 -2.56
C ARG A 54 7.95 -8.64 -1.76
N GLN A 55 7.33 -8.77 -0.59
CA GLN A 55 7.45 -9.91 0.30
C GLN A 55 6.99 -11.21 -0.37
N SER A 56 5.83 -11.21 -1.04
CA SER A 56 5.36 -12.42 -1.74
C SER A 56 6.32 -12.88 -2.84
N SER A 57 7.02 -11.96 -3.52
CA SER A 57 8.07 -12.34 -4.48
C SER A 57 9.27 -13.01 -3.77
N ASP A 58 9.67 -12.52 -2.60
CA ASP A 58 10.76 -13.11 -1.82
C ASP A 58 10.38 -14.46 -1.22
N ASP A 59 9.14 -14.59 -0.74
CA ASP A 59 8.60 -15.86 -0.24
C ASP A 59 8.49 -16.92 -1.33
N LEU A 60 8.06 -16.56 -2.55
CA LEU A 60 8.07 -17.50 -3.70
C LEU A 60 9.47 -18.06 -3.95
N THR A 61 10.49 -17.21 -4.03
CA THR A 61 11.89 -17.63 -4.19
C THR A 61 12.35 -18.52 -3.02
N ARG A 62 12.03 -18.15 -1.77
CA ARG A 62 12.40 -18.91 -0.58
C ARG A 62 11.75 -20.29 -0.59
N LEU A 63 10.46 -20.37 -0.86
CA LEU A 63 9.70 -21.62 -0.90
C LEU A 63 10.16 -22.53 -2.04
N ALA A 64 10.42 -21.98 -3.22
CA ALA A 64 10.97 -22.73 -4.35
C ALA A 64 12.32 -23.36 -4.02
N ARG A 65 13.25 -22.58 -3.46
CA ARG A 65 14.56 -23.10 -3.02
C ARG A 65 14.44 -24.14 -1.92
N THR A 66 13.55 -23.92 -0.95
CA THR A 66 13.34 -24.85 0.16
C THR A 66 12.75 -26.17 -0.34
N TYR A 67 11.78 -26.12 -1.26
CA TYR A 67 11.27 -27.31 -1.94
C TYR A 67 12.37 -28.05 -2.67
N VAL A 68 13.16 -27.34 -3.48
CA VAL A 68 14.21 -27.97 -4.29
C VAL A 68 15.27 -28.66 -3.42
N ALA A 69 15.64 -28.04 -2.29
CA ALA A 69 16.60 -28.61 -1.36
C ALA A 69 16.06 -29.81 -0.57
N THR A 70 14.79 -29.80 -0.19
CA THR A 70 14.22 -30.81 0.75
C THR A 70 13.40 -31.89 0.06
N GLY A 71 12.72 -31.56 -1.04
CA GLY A 71 11.69 -32.38 -1.69
C GLY A 71 10.36 -32.44 -0.92
N ASP A 72 10.18 -31.67 0.16
CA ASP A 72 8.96 -31.66 0.95
C ASP A 72 7.86 -30.86 0.24
N GLU A 73 6.80 -31.55 -0.21
CA GLU A 73 5.69 -31.00 -0.99
C GLU A 73 4.99 -29.81 -0.33
N ARG A 74 5.07 -29.65 1.00
CA ARG A 74 4.45 -28.51 1.70
C ARG A 74 4.98 -27.17 1.20
N TRP A 75 6.25 -27.10 0.82
CA TRP A 75 6.86 -25.86 0.31
C TRP A 75 6.32 -25.48 -1.06
N GLU A 76 6.12 -26.47 -1.94
CA GLU A 76 5.51 -26.25 -3.25
C GLU A 76 4.02 -25.88 -3.12
N GLN A 77 3.30 -26.53 -2.21
CA GLN A 77 1.91 -26.19 -1.93
C GLN A 77 1.76 -24.74 -1.45
N GLN A 78 2.64 -24.29 -0.55
CA GLN A 78 2.67 -22.89 -0.09
C GLN A 78 3.06 -21.92 -1.21
N TYR A 79 3.99 -22.31 -2.09
CA TYR A 79 4.36 -21.50 -3.26
C TYR A 79 3.15 -21.22 -4.15
N PHE A 80 2.38 -22.26 -4.51
CA PHE A 80 1.16 -22.09 -5.31
C PHE A 80 0.06 -21.37 -4.54
N GLU A 81 -0.01 -21.52 -3.22
CA GLU A 81 -0.96 -20.77 -2.40
C GLU A 81 -0.70 -19.26 -2.43
N ILE A 82 0.56 -18.81 -2.40
CA ILE A 82 0.90 -17.39 -2.60
C ILE A 82 0.36 -16.89 -3.95
N LEU A 83 0.59 -17.66 -5.02
CA LEU A 83 0.11 -17.31 -6.36
C LEU A 83 -1.42 -17.25 -6.41
N ASP A 84 -2.11 -18.19 -5.77
CA ASP A 84 -3.57 -18.20 -5.70
C ASP A 84 -4.12 -17.00 -4.92
N ILE A 85 -3.50 -16.63 -3.79
CA ILE A 85 -3.88 -15.44 -3.02
C ILE A 85 -3.65 -14.17 -3.84
N ARG A 86 -2.45 -14.01 -4.42
CA ARG A 86 -2.09 -12.83 -5.21
C ARG A 86 -3.01 -12.61 -6.42
N ASN A 87 -3.47 -13.70 -7.02
CA ASN A 87 -4.39 -13.69 -8.17
C ASN A 87 -5.88 -13.65 -7.76
N GLY A 88 -6.20 -13.56 -6.47
CA GLY A 88 -7.58 -13.50 -6.00
C GLY A 88 -8.36 -14.80 -6.15
N LYS A 89 -7.68 -15.94 -6.29
CA LYS A 89 -8.32 -17.27 -6.29
C LYS A 89 -8.58 -17.78 -4.87
N LYS A 90 -7.73 -17.37 -3.92
CA LYS A 90 -7.90 -17.64 -2.48
C LYS A 90 -8.02 -16.32 -1.71
N PRO A 91 -8.74 -16.31 -0.58
CA PRO A 91 -8.83 -15.12 0.26
C PRO A 91 -7.46 -14.77 0.86
N ARG A 92 -7.18 -13.47 0.98
CA ARG A 92 -6.02 -12.99 1.74
C ARG A 92 -6.19 -13.33 3.23
N PRO A 93 -5.13 -13.79 3.91
CA PRO A 93 -5.13 -13.90 5.37
C PRO A 93 -5.44 -12.57 6.05
N ASP A 94 -6.05 -12.63 7.23
CA ASP A 94 -6.19 -11.43 8.05
C ASP A 94 -4.81 -10.96 8.52
N HIS A 95 -4.56 -9.66 8.45
CA HIS A 95 -3.27 -9.05 8.77
C HIS A 95 -2.09 -9.70 8.02
N TYR A 96 -2.26 -9.90 6.71
CA TYR A 96 -1.30 -10.60 5.87
C TYR A 96 0.10 -9.94 5.87
N GLU A 97 0.17 -8.64 6.17
CA GLU A 97 1.40 -7.88 6.37
C GLU A 97 2.26 -8.33 7.57
N ARG A 98 1.78 -9.28 8.37
CA ARG A 98 2.51 -9.84 9.53
C ARG A 98 3.25 -11.13 9.16
N ILE A 99 3.54 -11.97 10.15
CA ILE A 99 4.41 -13.15 10.05
C ILE A 99 3.68 -14.45 9.61
N TYR A 100 2.75 -14.32 8.65
CA TYR A 100 1.89 -15.44 8.24
C TYR A 100 2.68 -16.65 7.72
N TRP A 101 3.63 -16.44 6.80
CA TRP A 101 4.36 -17.53 6.15
C TRP A 101 5.32 -18.26 7.09
N ASP A 102 5.87 -17.59 8.10
CA ASP A 102 6.72 -18.21 9.10
C ASP A 102 5.92 -19.17 10.00
N PHE A 103 4.70 -18.76 10.40
CA PHE A 103 3.79 -19.63 11.13
C PHE A 103 3.34 -20.83 10.29
N ARG A 104 3.01 -20.62 9.00
CA ARG A 104 2.71 -21.73 8.08
C ARG A 104 3.88 -22.69 7.94
N ALA A 105 5.10 -22.18 7.78
CA ALA A 105 6.32 -22.98 7.65
C ALA A 105 6.57 -23.86 8.89
N ALA A 106 6.23 -23.36 10.09
CA ALA A 106 6.38 -24.06 11.35
C ALA A 106 5.18 -24.93 11.75
N ASN A 107 4.18 -25.13 10.87
CA ASN A 107 2.90 -25.78 11.18
C ASN A 107 2.18 -25.18 12.41
N MET A 108 2.34 -23.88 12.66
CA MET A 108 1.65 -23.16 13.72
C MET A 108 0.27 -22.70 13.26
N ALA A 109 -0.62 -22.45 14.22
CA ALA A 109 -1.93 -21.86 13.92
C ALA A 109 -1.75 -20.48 13.28
N VAL A 110 -2.41 -20.26 12.15
CA VAL A 110 -2.44 -18.96 11.47
C VAL A 110 -3.82 -18.32 11.61
N PRO A 111 -3.90 -16.98 11.60
CA PRO A 111 -5.17 -16.29 11.44
C PRO A 111 -5.91 -16.83 10.20
N PRO A 112 -7.23 -17.08 10.27
CA PRO A 112 -8.00 -17.43 9.09
C PRO A 112 -7.95 -16.30 8.06
N GLY A 113 -8.15 -16.62 6.79
CA GLY A 113 -8.53 -15.61 5.81
C GLY A 113 -10.02 -15.33 5.96
N ALA A 114 -10.39 -14.15 6.45
CA ALA A 114 -11.80 -13.78 6.62
C ALA A 114 -12.31 -12.86 5.48
N GLY A 115 -11.47 -12.56 4.50
CA GLY A 115 -11.72 -11.53 3.48
C GLY A 115 -12.27 -12.01 2.12
N GLU A 116 -12.60 -11.03 1.29
CA GLU A 116 -12.91 -11.19 -0.13
C GLU A 116 -11.71 -11.79 -0.89
N SER A 117 -11.97 -12.77 -1.77
CA SER A 117 -10.97 -13.25 -2.73
C SER A 117 -10.82 -12.21 -3.84
N ILE A 118 -9.88 -11.29 -3.65
CA ILE A 118 -9.57 -10.19 -4.58
C ILE A 118 -8.09 -10.20 -4.94
N ALA A 119 -7.77 -9.96 -6.20
CA ALA A 119 -6.38 -9.91 -6.65
C ALA A 119 -5.67 -8.68 -6.05
N LEU A 120 -4.39 -8.84 -5.70
CA LEU A 120 -3.58 -7.76 -5.11
C LEU A 120 -3.56 -6.52 -6.01
N GLN A 121 -3.51 -6.72 -7.34
CA GLN A 121 -3.56 -5.62 -8.30
C GLN A 121 -4.89 -4.86 -8.26
N ASP A 122 -6.00 -5.53 -7.99
CA ASP A 122 -7.32 -4.88 -7.89
C ASP A 122 -7.47 -4.11 -6.58
N LEU A 123 -6.85 -4.59 -5.49
CA LEU A 123 -6.70 -3.81 -4.25
C LEU A 123 -5.90 -2.53 -4.51
N MET A 124 -4.77 -2.63 -5.21
CA MET A 124 -3.97 -1.46 -5.60
C MET A 124 -4.79 -0.47 -6.45
N LYS A 125 -5.63 -0.95 -7.39
CA LYS A 125 -6.50 -0.06 -8.16
C LYS A 125 -7.50 0.66 -7.27
N ARG A 126 -8.13 -0.05 -6.33
CA ARG A 126 -9.07 0.51 -5.36
C ARG A 126 -8.43 1.57 -4.45
N THR A 127 -7.17 1.38 -4.05
CA THR A 127 -6.42 2.34 -3.20
C THR A 127 -5.91 3.57 -3.99
N GLY A 128 -6.04 3.59 -5.31
CA GLY A 128 -5.74 4.75 -6.15
C GLY A 128 -4.32 4.78 -6.71
N PHE A 129 -3.72 3.61 -6.92
CA PHE A 129 -2.44 3.52 -7.62
C PHE A 129 -2.57 4.01 -9.06
N THR A 130 -1.54 4.72 -9.54
CA THR A 130 -1.53 5.38 -10.86
C THR A 130 -1.15 4.42 -11.98
N GLU A 131 -1.46 4.79 -13.22
CA GLU A 131 -1.06 4.02 -14.40
C GLU A 131 0.47 3.87 -14.51
N ALA A 132 1.23 4.90 -14.12
CA ALA A 132 2.69 4.86 -14.13
C ALA A 132 3.24 3.85 -13.11
N GLU A 133 2.66 3.81 -11.91
CA GLU A 133 2.98 2.79 -10.89
C GLU A 133 2.64 1.39 -11.41
N PHE A 134 1.44 1.21 -12.00
CA PHE A 134 1.04 -0.07 -12.59
C PHE A 134 1.91 -0.52 -13.77
N ALA A 135 2.43 0.41 -14.57
CA ALA A 135 3.33 0.09 -15.66
C ALA A 135 4.61 -0.60 -15.15
N LYS A 136 5.15 -0.13 -14.02
CA LYS A 136 6.31 -0.77 -13.38
C LYS A 136 5.96 -2.12 -12.76
N LEU A 137 4.79 -2.26 -12.16
CA LEU A 137 4.30 -3.57 -11.70
C LEU A 137 4.15 -4.59 -12.82
N LYS A 138 3.63 -4.15 -13.97
CA LYS A 138 3.50 -5.00 -15.17
C LYS A 138 4.86 -5.41 -15.72
N GLN A 139 5.82 -4.49 -15.75
CA GLN A 139 7.20 -4.79 -16.13
C GLN A 139 7.83 -5.82 -15.19
N ALA A 140 7.65 -5.66 -13.87
CA ALA A 140 8.11 -6.63 -12.87
C ALA A 140 7.47 -8.01 -13.06
N GLN A 141 6.16 -8.06 -13.35
CA GLN A 141 5.44 -9.30 -13.62
C GLN A 141 5.97 -10.01 -14.88
N GLN A 142 6.16 -9.27 -15.98
CA GLN A 142 6.73 -9.81 -17.22
C GLN A 142 8.14 -10.37 -16.99
N ASN A 143 8.98 -9.67 -16.21
CA ASN A 143 10.31 -10.16 -15.83
C ASN A 143 10.23 -11.41 -14.93
N SER A 144 9.13 -11.59 -14.20
CA SER A 144 8.92 -12.72 -13.29
C SER A 144 8.50 -14.00 -14.00
N ASP A 145 7.86 -13.91 -15.16
CA ASP A 145 7.40 -15.09 -15.90
C ASP A 145 8.57 -16.02 -16.28
N ASP A 146 9.75 -15.44 -16.60
CA ASP A 146 10.99 -16.17 -16.86
C ASP A 146 11.52 -16.91 -15.62
N LEU A 147 11.44 -16.27 -14.44
CA LEU A 147 11.89 -16.87 -13.19
C LEU A 147 10.93 -17.97 -12.73
N VAL A 148 9.62 -17.74 -12.81
CA VAL A 148 8.60 -18.74 -12.49
C VAL A 148 8.77 -20.00 -13.34
N ASN A 149 9.09 -19.85 -14.63
CA ASN A 149 9.40 -20.99 -15.48
C ASN A 149 10.65 -21.75 -14.99
N THR A 150 11.71 -21.04 -14.58
CA THR A 150 12.92 -21.66 -14.00
C THR A 150 12.61 -22.42 -12.72
N GLU A 151 11.85 -21.81 -11.81
CA GLU A 151 11.41 -22.40 -10.54
C GLU A 151 10.54 -23.63 -10.79
N THR A 152 9.60 -23.55 -11.73
CA THR A 152 8.74 -24.67 -12.12
C THR A 152 9.56 -25.83 -12.70
N VAL A 153 10.54 -25.55 -13.55
CA VAL A 153 11.46 -26.57 -14.08
C VAL A 153 12.25 -27.22 -12.94
N ALA A 154 12.80 -26.44 -12.02
CA ALA A 154 13.55 -26.96 -10.87
C ALA A 154 12.68 -27.88 -10.00
N MET A 155 11.45 -27.45 -9.68
CA MET A 155 10.51 -28.23 -8.88
C MET A 155 10.15 -29.56 -9.57
N ASN A 156 9.90 -29.53 -10.88
CA ASN A 156 9.58 -30.75 -11.63
C ASN A 156 10.79 -31.69 -11.79
N MET A 157 12.02 -31.17 -11.90
CA MET A 157 13.24 -31.99 -11.88
C MET A 157 13.39 -32.79 -10.59
N VAL A 158 12.98 -32.23 -9.44
CA VAL A 158 12.97 -32.95 -8.15
C VAL A 158 11.97 -34.11 -8.15
N LYS A 159 10.91 -34.02 -8.96
CA LYS A 159 9.89 -35.06 -9.15
C LYS A 159 10.25 -36.08 -10.25
N GLY A 160 11.36 -35.89 -10.97
CA GLY A 160 11.67 -36.68 -12.16
C GLY A 160 10.72 -36.41 -13.33
N LEU A 161 10.13 -35.22 -13.38
CA LEU A 161 9.23 -34.78 -14.45
C LEU A 161 9.95 -33.75 -15.35
N PHE A 162 9.90 -33.99 -16.66
CA PHE A 162 10.57 -33.19 -17.67
C PHE A 162 9.59 -32.76 -18.76
N LYS A 163 9.91 -31.64 -19.42
CA LYS A 163 9.11 -31.12 -20.52
C LYS A 163 9.18 -32.07 -21.72
N ASP A 164 8.01 -32.41 -22.28
CA ASP A 164 7.87 -33.10 -23.55
C ASP A 164 8.06 -32.14 -24.74
N GLU A 165 7.88 -32.66 -25.96
CA GLU A 165 7.96 -31.88 -27.21
C GLU A 165 6.94 -30.72 -27.27
N LYS A 166 5.90 -30.75 -26.44
CA LYS A 166 4.85 -29.73 -26.34
C LYS A 166 5.10 -28.78 -25.16
N GLY A 167 6.18 -28.95 -24.42
CA GLY A 167 6.54 -28.14 -23.26
C GLY A 167 5.82 -28.51 -21.96
N GLN A 168 5.08 -29.62 -21.92
CA GLN A 168 4.36 -30.08 -20.73
C GLN A 168 5.21 -31.05 -19.90
N PHE A 169 5.11 -31.00 -18.57
CA PHE A 169 5.88 -31.86 -17.66
C PHE A 169 5.31 -33.29 -17.56
N THR A 170 5.31 -34.02 -18.68
CA THR A 170 4.72 -35.37 -18.80
C THR A 170 5.79 -36.46 -18.93
N GLN A 171 7.00 -36.12 -19.37
CA GLN A 171 8.09 -37.08 -19.52
C GLN A 171 8.65 -37.45 -18.15
N LYS A 172 8.70 -38.74 -17.85
CA LYS A 172 9.30 -39.26 -16.61
C LYS A 172 10.75 -39.65 -16.83
N GLY A 173 11.59 -39.35 -15.86
CA GLY A 173 12.99 -39.78 -15.81
C GLY A 173 13.50 -39.80 -14.37
N GLU A 174 14.80 -40.04 -14.21
CA GLU A 174 15.43 -40.00 -12.89
C GLU A 174 15.43 -38.57 -12.33
N PRO A 175 15.00 -38.35 -11.07
CA PRO A 175 15.08 -37.04 -10.43
C PRO A 175 16.50 -36.49 -10.37
N ASP A 176 16.69 -35.24 -10.80
CA ASP A 176 17.99 -34.55 -10.79
C ASP A 176 17.99 -33.39 -9.79
N LYS A 177 18.03 -33.74 -8.50
CA LYS A 177 18.03 -32.75 -7.41
C LYS A 177 19.28 -31.87 -7.40
N ALA A 178 20.44 -32.42 -7.78
CA ALA A 178 21.70 -31.69 -7.78
C ALA A 178 21.68 -30.56 -8.82
N LYS A 179 21.19 -30.84 -10.03
CA LYS A 179 21.02 -29.82 -11.07
C LYS A 179 19.94 -28.80 -10.71
N ALA A 180 18.82 -29.24 -10.15
CA ALA A 180 17.77 -28.34 -9.68
C ALA A 180 18.31 -27.35 -8.63
N LEU A 181 19.08 -27.86 -7.66
CA LEU A 181 19.73 -27.04 -6.63
C LEU A 181 20.72 -26.04 -7.26
N ALA A 182 21.60 -26.51 -8.14
CA ALA A 182 22.57 -25.63 -8.80
C ALA A 182 21.89 -24.49 -9.56
N MET A 183 20.84 -24.80 -10.33
CA MET A 183 20.07 -23.83 -11.11
C MET A 183 19.36 -22.78 -10.25
N MET A 184 18.90 -23.14 -9.05
CA MET A 184 18.21 -22.21 -8.13
C MET A 184 19.16 -21.30 -7.34
N HIS A 185 20.47 -21.58 -7.38
CA HIS A 185 21.50 -20.91 -6.59
C HIS A 185 22.62 -20.32 -7.44
N ASP A 186 22.55 -20.43 -8.77
CA ASP A 186 23.56 -19.86 -9.67
C ASP A 186 23.41 -18.33 -9.84
N LEU A 187 24.41 -17.72 -10.45
CA LEU A 187 24.41 -16.28 -10.72
C LEU A 187 23.27 -15.88 -11.66
N THR A 188 22.89 -16.73 -12.62
CA THR A 188 21.82 -16.45 -13.59
C THR A 188 20.50 -16.24 -12.88
N TYR A 189 20.17 -17.11 -11.92
CA TYR A 189 18.99 -17.00 -11.07
C TYR A 189 18.99 -15.67 -10.29
N HIS A 190 20.13 -15.32 -9.69
CA HIS A 190 20.27 -14.05 -8.97
C HIS A 190 20.12 -12.83 -9.88
N GLN A 191 20.60 -12.90 -11.13
CA GLN A 191 20.41 -11.86 -12.14
C GLN A 191 18.94 -11.72 -12.55
N TYR A 192 18.20 -12.82 -12.72
CA TYR A 192 16.75 -12.76 -12.97
C TYR A 192 16.01 -12.11 -11.81
N LYS A 193 16.32 -12.50 -10.57
CA LYS A 193 15.72 -11.87 -9.38
C LYS A 193 16.03 -10.37 -9.33
N GLY A 194 17.25 -9.96 -9.66
CA GLY A 194 17.63 -8.55 -9.78
C GLY A 194 16.83 -7.79 -10.84
N LYS A 195 16.63 -8.39 -12.02
CA LYS A 195 15.80 -7.81 -13.10
C LYS A 195 14.33 -7.65 -12.71
N ILE A 196 13.79 -8.54 -11.88
CA ILE A 196 12.42 -8.44 -11.35
C ILE A 196 12.34 -7.30 -10.33
N MET A 197 13.35 -7.18 -9.46
CA MET A 197 13.33 -6.21 -8.37
C MET A 197 13.64 -4.77 -8.81
N ALA A 198 14.35 -4.57 -9.92
CA ALA A 198 14.60 -3.23 -10.47
C ALA A 198 13.30 -2.41 -10.72
N PRO A 199 12.32 -2.90 -11.52
CA PRO A 199 11.06 -2.18 -11.69
C PRO A 199 10.20 -2.13 -10.41
N VAL A 200 10.33 -3.09 -9.48
CA VAL A 200 9.68 -2.99 -8.15
C VAL A 200 10.24 -1.81 -7.36
N ASN A 201 11.56 -1.60 -7.40
CA ASN A 201 12.20 -0.45 -6.74
C ASN A 201 11.77 0.89 -7.38
N GLU A 202 11.69 0.95 -8.70
CA GLU A 202 11.18 2.14 -9.40
C GLU A 202 9.71 2.41 -9.06
N PHE A 203 8.88 1.36 -8.98
CA PHE A 203 7.51 1.44 -8.48
C PHE A 203 7.43 2.00 -7.06
N LEU A 204 8.25 1.50 -6.12
CA LEU A 204 8.29 1.99 -4.74
C LEU A 204 8.69 3.46 -4.67
N THR A 205 9.60 3.90 -5.54
CA THR A 205 10.00 5.31 -5.64
C THR A 205 8.82 6.18 -6.10
N LEU A 206 8.14 5.80 -7.17
CA LEU A 206 6.96 6.53 -7.67
C LEU A 206 5.85 6.61 -6.62
N LEU A 207 5.61 5.51 -5.91
CA LEU A 207 4.63 5.43 -4.84
C LEU A 207 4.96 6.37 -3.68
N ASP A 208 6.23 6.36 -3.26
CA ASP A 208 6.72 7.21 -2.19
C ASP A 208 6.59 8.69 -2.55
N GLU A 209 7.07 9.09 -3.73
CA GLU A 209 6.99 10.46 -4.23
C GLU A 209 5.54 10.96 -4.31
N ARG A 210 4.64 10.17 -4.91
CA ARG A 210 3.23 10.56 -5.03
C ARG A 210 2.57 10.72 -3.67
N THR A 211 2.67 9.71 -2.82
CA THR A 211 1.96 9.72 -1.53
C THR A 211 2.56 10.75 -0.56
N ALA A 212 3.87 11.03 -0.64
CA ALA A 212 4.49 12.13 0.09
C ALA A 212 3.96 13.49 -0.39
N ALA A 213 3.85 13.70 -1.71
CA ALA A 213 3.28 14.92 -2.27
C ALA A 213 1.81 15.13 -1.87
N GLU A 214 1.00 14.07 -1.82
CA GLU A 214 -0.39 14.12 -1.35
C GLU A 214 -0.49 14.55 0.12
N VAL A 215 0.39 14.01 0.99
CA VAL A 215 0.46 14.40 2.40
C VAL A 215 0.90 15.86 2.56
N GLU A 216 1.95 16.28 1.86
CA GLU A 216 2.44 17.67 1.90
C GLU A 216 1.39 18.67 1.41
N ALA A 217 0.65 18.35 0.35
CA ALA A 217 -0.45 19.17 -0.13
C ALA A 217 -1.56 19.32 0.91
N ALA A 218 -1.93 18.22 1.59
CA ALA A 218 -2.92 18.26 2.66
C ALA A 218 -2.42 19.09 3.86
N MET A 219 -1.15 18.95 4.25
CA MET A 219 -0.54 19.74 5.32
C MET A 219 -0.48 21.23 4.99
N ALA A 220 -0.17 21.59 3.74
CA ALA A 220 -0.16 22.97 3.27
C ALA A 220 -1.56 23.59 3.37
N GLN A 221 -2.60 22.86 2.96
CA GLN A 221 -3.99 23.30 3.07
C GLN A 221 -4.42 23.50 4.54
N ARG A 222 -4.02 22.59 5.42
CA ARG A 222 -4.23 22.73 6.87
C ARG A 222 -3.56 23.99 7.41
N ARG A 223 -2.29 24.23 7.06
CA ARG A 223 -1.55 25.42 7.49
C ARG A 223 -2.22 26.71 7.03
N LEU A 224 -2.75 26.73 5.80
CA LEU A 224 -3.53 27.86 5.30
C LEU A 224 -4.77 28.12 6.16
N TRP A 225 -5.54 27.10 6.50
CA TRP A 225 -6.73 27.26 7.35
C TRP A 225 -6.38 27.70 8.77
N VAL A 226 -5.28 27.22 9.35
CA VAL A 226 -4.77 27.72 10.64
C VAL A 226 -4.48 29.22 10.58
N MET A 227 -3.82 29.70 9.52
CA MET A 227 -3.57 31.13 9.32
C MET A 227 -4.87 31.93 9.16
N ILE A 228 -5.82 31.43 8.38
CA ILE A 228 -7.13 32.06 8.17
C ILE A 228 -7.91 32.18 9.49
N VAL A 229 -8.01 31.10 10.27
CA VAL A 229 -8.71 31.11 11.57
C VAL A 229 -8.06 32.10 12.54
N THR A 230 -6.73 32.09 12.61
CA THR A 230 -5.97 33.02 13.47
C THR A 230 -6.23 34.47 13.07
N PHE A 231 -6.15 34.78 11.77
CA PHE A 231 -6.41 36.12 11.26
C PHE A 231 -7.87 36.55 11.47
N ALA A 232 -8.85 35.67 11.23
CA ALA A 232 -10.26 35.93 11.48
C ALA A 232 -10.54 36.21 12.97
N GLY A 233 -9.84 35.52 13.88
CA GLY A 233 -9.91 35.76 15.32
C GLY A 233 -9.40 37.14 15.71
N LEU A 234 -8.23 37.52 15.20
CA LEU A 234 -7.65 38.85 15.42
C LEU A 234 -8.55 39.96 14.85
N MET A 235 -9.11 39.76 13.65
CA MET A 235 -10.05 40.72 13.03
C MET A 235 -11.35 40.85 13.83
N THR A 236 -11.89 39.75 14.34
CA THR A 236 -13.08 39.75 15.20
C THR A 236 -12.79 40.50 16.51
N LEU A 237 -11.64 40.27 17.13
CA LEU A 237 -11.22 40.99 18.33
C LEU A 237 -11.04 42.50 18.05
N ALA A 238 -10.37 42.86 16.96
CA ALA A 238 -10.17 44.26 16.58
C ALA A 238 -11.50 44.98 16.31
N ALA A 239 -12.43 44.33 15.59
CA ALA A 239 -13.75 44.89 15.28
C ALA A 239 -14.60 45.09 16.55
N THR A 240 -14.56 44.15 17.49
CA THR A 240 -15.29 44.26 18.76
C THR A 240 -14.71 45.35 19.66
N LEU A 241 -13.38 45.44 19.79
CA LEU A 241 -12.72 46.53 20.52
C LEU A 241 -12.99 47.90 19.90
N TRP A 242 -12.98 48.00 18.57
CA TRP A 242 -13.32 49.25 17.89
C TRP A 242 -14.79 49.65 18.13
N ALA A 243 -15.72 48.71 18.02
CA ALA A 243 -17.14 48.96 18.29
C ALA A 243 -17.39 49.38 19.75
N LEU A 244 -16.65 48.80 20.71
CA LEU A 244 -16.70 49.18 22.12
C LEU A 244 -16.05 50.55 22.38
N ARG A 245 -14.97 50.91 21.68
CA ARG A 245 -14.32 52.23 21.83
C ARG A 245 -15.24 53.37 21.41
N GLN A 246 -16.08 53.19 20.39
CA GLN A 246 -17.07 54.20 19.97
C GLN A 246 -18.11 54.52 21.07
N TRP A 247 -18.08 53.81 22.20
CA TRP A 247 -18.96 54.03 23.35
C TRP A 247 -18.33 54.86 24.47
N TRP A 248 -17.00 54.96 24.52
CA TRP A 248 -16.25 55.76 25.49
C TRP A 248 -15.89 57.12 24.88
#